data_AF-A0AA46ZYE0-F1
#
_entry.id   AF-A0AA46ZYE0-F1
#
_cell.length_a   1.000
_cell.length_b   1.000
_cell.length_c   1.000
_cell.angle_alpha   90.00
_cell.angle_beta   90.00
_cell.angle_gamma   90.00
#
_symmetry.space_group_name_H-M   'P 1'
#
loop_
_entity.id
_entity.type
_entity.pdbx_description
1 polymer ?
#
loop_
_entity_poly.entity_id
_entity_poly.type
_entity_poly.pdbx_seq_one_letter_code
_entity_poly.pdbx_strand_id
1 'polypeptide(L)'
;MSSQLSPLLPLPATLPDLAPSARTIETCHTLGRLSRRTRQIFLLSRLDGLPYAEIARFLDADVAKVERAMVRVLRQAHGCASDSALDGQTIQEQASRWYVHLQSPSATASERIEFRHWLDADSRHLAAFQSCERIWRELQAPASLLGIGGWHRRKRRVYLAWRLLTTLLCSLMVTAEVLS
;
A
#
# COMPACT_ATOMS: atom_id res chain seq x y z
N MET A 1 -39.86 37.92 -27.31
CA MET A 1 -40.49 36.79 -26.63
C MET A 1 -39.65 35.56 -26.96
N SER A 2 -38.48 35.41 -26.34
CA SER A 2 -38.27 34.52 -25.18
C SER A 2 -38.89 33.14 -25.41
N SER A 3 -38.06 32.11 -25.61
CA SER A 3 -38.16 30.83 -24.88
C SER A 3 -37.08 29.81 -25.31
N GLN A 4 -36.03 29.75 -24.49
CA GLN A 4 -35.41 28.54 -23.95
C GLN A 4 -34.84 27.47 -24.93
N LEU A 5 -33.62 27.73 -25.39
CA LEU A 5 -32.66 26.64 -25.62
C LEU A 5 -32.12 26.20 -24.26
N SER A 6 -32.58 25.08 -23.73
CA SER A 6 -31.85 24.31 -22.71
C SER A 6 -31.13 23.17 -23.41
N PRO A 7 -29.86 23.33 -23.82
CA PRO A 7 -29.03 22.19 -24.12
C PRO A 7 -28.62 21.55 -22.80
N LEU A 8 -29.24 20.39 -22.55
CA LEU A 8 -28.62 19.17 -22.02
C LEU A 8 -27.45 19.39 -21.06
N LEU A 9 -27.71 19.05 -19.79
CA LEU A 9 -26.73 18.62 -18.79
C LEU A 9 -25.41 18.18 -19.43
N PRO A 10 -24.26 18.80 -19.10
CA PRO A 10 -22.98 18.23 -19.48
C PRO A 10 -22.86 16.89 -18.76
N LEU A 11 -22.99 15.80 -19.53
CA LEU A 11 -22.57 14.46 -19.14
C LEU A 11 -21.14 14.61 -18.59
N PRO A 12 -20.82 14.12 -17.38
CA PRO A 12 -19.44 14.17 -16.91
C PRO A 12 -18.61 13.45 -17.95
N ALA A 13 -17.65 14.17 -18.54
CA ALA A 13 -16.71 13.62 -19.49
C ALA A 13 -16.18 12.31 -18.89
N THR A 14 -16.48 11.20 -19.55
CA THR A 14 -15.81 9.94 -19.32
C THR A 14 -14.32 10.26 -19.37
N LEU A 15 -13.69 10.33 -18.19
CA LEU A 15 -12.24 10.40 -18.07
C LEU A 15 -11.73 9.29 -18.99
N PRO A 16 -10.85 9.59 -19.96
CA PRO A 16 -10.32 8.54 -20.81
C PRO A 16 -9.74 7.48 -19.87
N ASP A 17 -10.15 6.24 -20.12
CA ASP A 17 -9.58 5.04 -19.54
C ASP A 17 -8.11 4.99 -19.99
N LEU A 18 -7.29 5.85 -19.37
CA LEU A 18 -5.87 6.00 -19.65
C LEU A 18 -5.26 4.69 -19.23
N ALA A 19 -5.05 3.81 -20.22
CA ALA A 19 -4.38 2.55 -20.04
C ALA A 19 -3.16 2.78 -19.13
N PRO A 20 -2.98 1.94 -18.10
CA PRO A 20 -1.93 2.17 -17.11
C PRO A 20 -0.59 2.30 -17.82
N SER A 21 0.18 3.34 -17.46
CA SER A 21 1.48 3.58 -18.07
C SER A 21 2.40 2.37 -17.91
N ALA A 22 3.32 2.15 -18.84
CA ALA A 22 4.25 1.01 -18.79
C ALA A 22 4.99 0.92 -17.43
N ARG A 23 5.43 2.07 -16.90
CA ARG A 23 6.05 2.18 -15.57
C ARG A 23 5.12 1.74 -14.43
N THR A 24 3.82 2.02 -14.53
CA THR A 24 2.82 1.56 -13.55
C THR A 24 2.69 0.04 -13.58
N ILE A 25 2.65 -0.55 -14.78
CA ILE A 25 2.56 -2.01 -14.96
C ILE A 25 3.81 -2.69 -14.40
N GLU A 26 4.99 -2.16 -14.71
CA GLU A 26 6.27 -2.68 -14.21
C GLU A 26 6.34 -2.62 -12.68
N THR A 27 5.95 -1.47 -12.10
CA THR A 27 5.88 -1.30 -10.64
C THR A 27 4.86 -2.27 -10.01
N CYS A 28 3.70 -2.48 -10.64
CA CYS A 28 2.71 -3.45 -10.19
C CYS A 28 3.29 -4.88 -10.16
N HIS A 29 4.02 -5.27 -11.21
CA HIS A 29 4.65 -6.59 -11.29
C HIS A 29 5.74 -6.79 -10.23
N THR A 30 6.61 -5.79 -10.01
CA THR A 30 7.66 -5.88 -8.97
C THR A 30 7.06 -5.96 -7.57
N LEU A 31 6.03 -5.17 -7.27
CA LEU A 31 5.29 -5.25 -6.01
C LEU A 31 4.51 -6.56 -5.86
N GLY A 32 4.08 -7.18 -6.97
CA GLY A 32 3.46 -8.50 -7.01
C GLY A 32 4.31 -9.60 -6.39
N ARG A 33 5.64 -9.47 -6.46
CA ARG A 33 6.62 -10.40 -5.87
C ARG A 33 6.69 -10.32 -4.34
N LEU A 34 6.17 -9.25 -3.74
CA LEU A 34 6.11 -9.12 -2.29
C LEU A 34 5.11 -10.12 -1.69
N SER A 35 5.38 -10.51 -0.44
CA SER A 35 4.48 -11.38 0.31
C SER A 35 3.05 -10.82 0.32
N ARG A 36 2.05 -11.71 0.30
CA ARG A 36 0.64 -11.30 0.36
C ARG A 36 0.34 -10.40 1.57
N ARG A 37 1.03 -10.64 2.68
CA ARG A 37 0.90 -9.83 3.91
C ARG A 37 1.40 -8.40 3.71
N THR A 38 2.57 -8.23 3.09
CA THR A 38 3.14 -6.92 2.75
C THR A 38 2.24 -6.16 1.77
N ARG A 39 1.75 -6.84 0.72
CA ARG A 39 0.79 -6.25 -0.23
C ARG A 39 -0.51 -5.83 0.45
N GLN A 40 -1.03 -6.63 1.39
CA GLN A 40 -2.23 -6.26 2.13
C GLN A 40 -2.01 -4.98 2.96
N ILE A 41 -0.90 -4.89 3.69
CA ILE A 41 -0.53 -3.70 4.46
C ILE A 41 -0.43 -2.47 3.55
N PHE A 42 0.26 -2.61 2.41
CA PHE A 42 0.39 -1.56 1.41
C PHE A 42 -0.96 -1.05 0.90
N LEU A 43 -1.86 -1.96 0.52
CA LEU A 43 -3.17 -1.59 -0.01
C LEU A 43 -4.06 -0.93 1.06
N LEU A 44 -4.05 -1.44 2.30
CA LEU A 44 -4.76 -0.81 3.42
C LEU A 44 -4.26 0.62 3.70
N SER A 45 -2.97 0.86 3.52
CA SER A 45 -2.41 2.21 3.67
C SER A 45 -2.73 3.11 2.47
N ARG A 46 -2.54 2.63 1.24
CA ARG A 46 -2.62 3.49 0.04
C ARG A 46 -4.02 3.68 -0.52
N LEU A 47 -4.86 2.64 -0.48
CA LEU A 47 -6.22 2.72 -1.01
C LEU A 47 -7.24 3.09 0.06
N ASP A 48 -7.07 2.56 1.28
CA ASP A 48 -8.02 2.80 2.37
C ASP A 48 -7.61 3.95 3.29
N GLY A 49 -6.39 4.49 3.13
CA GLY A 49 -5.90 5.61 3.94
C GLY A 49 -5.73 5.28 5.43
N LEU A 50 -5.67 3.99 5.80
CA LEU A 50 -5.60 3.61 7.21
C LEU A 50 -4.24 3.98 7.81
N PRO A 51 -4.22 4.59 9.01
CA PRO A 51 -2.98 4.85 9.73
C PRO A 51 -2.35 3.53 10.21
N TYR A 52 -1.03 3.52 10.42
CA TYR A 52 -0.30 2.27 10.68
C TYR A 52 -0.74 1.56 11.95
N ALA A 53 -1.14 2.29 12.99
CA ALA A 53 -1.72 1.71 14.20
C ALA A 53 -3.02 0.93 13.93
N GLU A 54 -3.89 1.45 13.07
CA GLU A 54 -5.13 0.78 12.69
C GLU A 54 -4.88 -0.43 11.78
N ILE A 55 -3.90 -0.35 10.89
CA ILE A 55 -3.45 -1.50 10.07
C ILE A 55 -2.89 -2.61 10.98
N ALA A 56 -2.07 -2.24 11.95
CA ALA A 56 -1.48 -3.14 12.93
C ALA A 56 -2.58 -3.87 13.72
N ARG A 57 -3.55 -3.12 14.27
CA ARG A 57 -4.72 -3.65 14.97
C ARG A 57 -5.60 -4.52 14.07
N PHE A 58 -5.90 -4.07 12.84
CA PHE A 58 -6.76 -4.78 11.89
C PHE A 58 -6.21 -6.18 11.57
N LEU A 59 -4.89 -6.31 11.57
CA LEU A 59 -4.20 -7.49 11.11
C LEU A 59 -3.49 -8.27 12.22
N ASP A 60 -3.75 -7.94 13.49
CA ASP A 60 -3.14 -8.55 14.68
C ASP A 60 -1.61 -8.60 14.55
N ALA A 61 -1.01 -7.41 14.35
CA ALA A 61 0.42 -7.21 14.15
C ALA A 61 0.92 -5.98 14.91
N ASP A 62 2.24 -5.87 15.01
CA ASP A 62 2.93 -4.70 15.57
C ASP A 62 3.12 -3.59 14.50
N VAL A 63 3.10 -2.32 14.91
CA VAL A 63 3.37 -1.15 14.08
C VAL A 63 4.75 -1.22 13.45
N ALA A 64 5.78 -1.65 14.18
CA ALA A 64 7.13 -1.84 13.63
C ALA A 64 7.17 -2.87 12.48
N LYS A 65 6.23 -3.82 12.45
CA LYS A 65 6.08 -4.76 11.33
C LYS A 65 5.40 -4.11 10.13
N VAL A 66 4.44 -3.22 10.36
CA VAL A 66 3.80 -2.41 9.31
C VAL A 66 4.83 -1.49 8.67
N GLU A 67 5.61 -0.77 9.47
CA GLU A 67 6.67 0.11 8.96
C GLU A 67 7.69 -0.65 8.12
N ARG A 68 8.24 -1.77 8.61
CA ARG A 68 9.17 -2.61 7.84
C ARG A 68 8.57 -3.11 6.52
N ALA A 69 7.26 -3.41 6.51
CA ALA A 69 6.56 -3.80 5.29
C ALA A 69 6.49 -2.62 4.29
N MET A 70 6.22 -1.41 4.77
CA MET A 70 6.14 -0.21 3.95
C MET A 70 7.51 0.25 3.42
N VAL A 71 8.57 0.14 4.24
CA VAL A 71 9.97 0.37 3.78
C VAL A 71 10.32 -0.60 2.66
N ARG A 72 9.95 -1.88 2.80
CA ARG A 72 10.18 -2.89 1.74
C ARG A 72 9.45 -2.55 0.44
N VAL A 73 8.24 -2.00 0.52
CA VAL A 73 7.48 -1.54 -0.65
C VAL A 73 8.21 -0.41 -1.36
N LEU A 74 8.65 0.62 -0.62
CA LEU A 74 9.43 1.73 -1.19
C LEU A 74 10.71 1.22 -1.84
N ARG A 75 11.47 0.37 -1.15
CA ARG A 75 12.71 -0.22 -1.69
C ARG A 75 12.45 -0.98 -3.00
N GLN A 76 11.39 -1.80 -3.05
CA GLN A 76 11.03 -2.56 -4.26
C GLN A 76 10.65 -1.64 -5.43
N ALA A 77 9.96 -0.54 -5.15
CA ALA A 77 9.61 0.46 -6.15
C ALA A 77 10.83 1.29 -6.61
N HIS A 78 11.77 1.58 -5.71
CA HIS A 78 13.05 2.23 -6.03
C HIS A 78 13.92 1.37 -6.95
N GLY A 79 14.01 0.06 -6.69
CA GLY A 79 14.83 -0.86 -7.51
C GLY A 79 14.35 -1.02 -8.95
N CYS A 80 13.11 -0.60 -9.25
CA CYS A 80 12.60 -0.49 -10.62
C CYS A 80 13.08 0.78 -11.33
N ALA A 81 13.48 1.81 -10.56
CA ALA A 81 13.69 3.16 -11.05
C ALA A 81 15.16 3.63 -11.00
N SER A 82 16.08 2.88 -10.38
CA SER A 82 17.44 3.37 -10.15
C SER A 82 18.49 2.26 -10.03
N ASP A 83 19.53 2.35 -10.86
CA ASP A 83 20.87 1.82 -10.59
C ASP A 83 21.67 2.93 -9.87
N SER A 84 21.80 2.84 -8.55
CA SER A 84 22.53 3.82 -7.74
C SER A 84 23.76 3.19 -7.09
N ALA A 85 24.81 3.99 -6.92
CA ALA A 85 26.00 3.63 -6.15
C ALA A 85 25.64 3.21 -4.70
N LEU A 86 26.48 2.38 -4.08
CA LEU A 86 26.25 1.78 -2.75
C LEU A 86 25.89 2.81 -1.66
N ASP A 87 26.55 3.97 -1.66
CA ASP A 87 26.26 5.06 -0.73
C ASP A 87 24.87 5.67 -0.94
N GLY A 88 24.49 5.86 -2.20
CA GLY A 88 23.16 6.34 -2.58
C GLY A 88 22.07 5.37 -2.15
N GLN A 89 22.32 4.06 -2.26
CA GLN A 89 21.38 3.03 -1.78
C GLN A 89 21.19 3.08 -0.26
N THR A 90 22.26 3.31 0.50
CA THR A 90 22.18 3.44 1.97
C THR A 90 21.42 4.69 2.39
N ILE A 91 21.65 5.83 1.73
CA ILE A 91 20.90 7.07 1.97
C ILE A 91 19.42 6.88 1.59
N GLN A 92 19.12 6.21 0.49
CA GLN A 92 17.75 5.95 0.05
C GLN A 92 16.99 5.04 1.02
N GLU A 93 17.67 4.07 1.61
CA GLU A 93 17.12 3.21 2.66
C GLU A 93 16.78 4.02 3.92
N GLN A 94 17.68 4.92 4.35
CA GLN A 94 17.43 5.82 5.48
C GLN A 94 16.25 6.75 5.20
N ALA A 95 16.20 7.36 4.01
CA ALA A 95 15.09 8.19 3.58
C ALA A 95 13.74 7.45 3.60
N SER A 96 13.72 6.20 3.13
CA SER A 96 12.52 5.36 3.15
C SER A 96 12.04 5.07 4.57
N ARG A 97 12.97 4.83 5.50
CA ARG A 97 12.65 4.61 6.92
C ARG A 97 12.07 5.86 7.57
N TRP A 98 12.72 7.02 7.38
CA TRP A 98 12.22 8.29 7.89
C TRP A 98 10.84 8.62 7.31
N TYR A 99 10.67 8.48 6.01
CA TYR A 99 9.42 8.78 5.35
C TYR A 99 8.26 7.95 5.92
N VAL A 100 8.46 6.63 6.03
CA VAL A 100 7.45 5.70 6.58
C VAL A 100 7.17 6.01 8.05
N HIS A 101 8.21 6.18 8.86
CA HIS A 101 8.05 6.43 10.30
C HIS A 101 7.26 7.73 10.56
N LEU A 102 7.52 8.79 9.80
CA LEU A 102 6.82 10.07 9.91
C LEU A 102 5.35 10.04 9.45
N GLN A 103 4.91 9.00 8.74
CA GLN A 103 3.47 8.79 8.46
C GLN A 103 2.70 8.34 9.69
N SER A 104 3.38 7.84 10.73
CA SER A 104 2.73 7.45 11.97
C SER A 104 2.43 8.67 12.82
N PRO A 105 1.18 8.86 13.29
CA PRO A 105 0.84 9.97 14.18
C PRO A 105 1.58 9.92 15.54
N SER A 106 2.18 8.78 15.87
CA SER A 106 2.94 8.58 17.11
C SER A 106 4.37 9.11 17.09
N ALA A 107 4.85 9.68 15.97
CA ALA A 107 6.22 10.21 15.89
C ALA A 107 6.42 11.37 16.89
N THR A 108 7.29 11.12 17.86
CA THR A 108 7.60 11.96 19.02
C THR A 108 8.37 13.23 18.61
N ALA A 109 8.42 14.21 19.53
CA ALA A 109 9.22 15.42 19.30
C ALA A 109 10.72 15.10 19.15
N SER A 110 11.24 14.11 19.89
CA SER A 110 12.64 13.68 19.79
C SER A 110 12.96 13.12 18.40
N GLU A 111 12.12 12.22 17.88
CA GLU A 111 12.30 11.63 16.54
C GLU A 111 12.22 12.69 15.44
N ARG A 112 11.42 13.75 15.61
CA ARG A 112 11.38 14.89 14.67
C ARG A 112 12.66 15.73 14.70
N ILE A 113 13.30 15.87 15.87
CA ILE A 113 14.60 16.53 16.01
C ILE A 113 15.70 15.67 15.36
N GLU A 114 15.70 14.36 15.59
CA GLU A 114 16.62 13.42 14.94
C GLU A 114 16.47 13.44 13.42
N PHE A 115 15.24 13.47 12.91
CA PHE A 115 14.98 13.63 11.49
C PHE A 115 15.54 14.94 10.94
N ARG A 116 15.38 16.04 11.67
CA ARG A 116 15.95 17.34 11.28
C ARG A 116 17.47 17.28 11.20
N HIS A 117 18.12 16.73 12.23
CA HIS A 117 19.56 16.54 12.23
C HIS A 117 20.03 15.66 11.06
N TRP A 118 19.28 14.61 10.74
CA TRP A 118 19.58 13.80 9.56
C TRP A 118 19.47 14.62 8.27
N LEU A 119 18.41 15.42 8.08
CA LEU A 119 18.28 16.28 6.90
C LEU A 119 19.41 17.30 6.76
N ASP A 120 19.85 17.91 7.87
CA ASP A 120 20.85 18.97 7.86
C ASP A 120 22.29 18.45 7.67
N ALA A 121 22.52 17.14 7.85
CA ALA A 121 23.85 16.55 7.77
C ALA A 121 24.44 16.47 6.34
N ASP A 122 23.61 16.28 5.31
CA ASP A 122 24.04 16.17 3.91
C ASP A 122 22.90 16.56 2.96
N SER A 123 23.20 17.36 1.93
CA SER A 123 22.23 17.76 0.91
C SER A 123 21.63 16.56 0.13
N ARG A 124 22.37 15.44 0.05
CA ARG A 124 21.89 14.19 -0.54
C ARG A 124 20.74 13.56 0.25
N HIS A 125 20.65 13.80 1.56
CA HIS A 125 19.56 13.28 2.39
C HIS A 125 18.22 13.91 1.99
N LEU A 126 18.19 15.22 1.76
CA LEU A 126 16.99 15.91 1.27
C LEU A 126 16.55 15.39 -0.10
N ALA A 127 17.50 15.23 -1.03
CA ALA A 127 17.20 14.70 -2.37
C ALA A 127 16.63 13.28 -2.34
N ALA A 128 17.17 12.42 -1.46
CA ALA A 128 16.66 11.06 -1.25
C ALA A 128 15.26 11.06 -0.63
N PHE A 129 15.00 11.94 0.34
CA PHE A 129 13.69 12.09 0.97
C PHE A 129 12.62 12.56 -0.03
N GLN A 130 12.92 13.58 -0.84
CA GLN A 130 12.04 14.05 -1.91
C GLN A 130 11.79 12.97 -2.97
N SER A 131 12.78 12.11 -3.22
CA SER A 131 12.63 10.97 -4.13
C SER A 131 11.69 9.91 -3.54
N CYS A 132 11.75 9.63 -2.23
CA CYS A 132 10.76 8.79 -1.55
C CYS A 132 9.35 9.36 -1.68
N GLU A 133 9.16 10.67 -1.47
CA GLU A 133 7.85 11.33 -1.63
C GLU A 133 7.28 11.20 -3.04
N ARG A 134 8.13 11.35 -4.07
CA ARG A 134 7.71 11.20 -5.47
C ARG A 134 7.24 9.77 -5.73
N ILE A 135 8.04 8.78 -5.34
CA ILE A 135 7.68 7.38 -5.53
C ILE A 135 6.41 7.03 -4.75
N TRP A 136 6.27 7.53 -3.51
CA TRP A 136 5.06 7.31 -2.72
C TRP A 136 3.80 7.78 -3.44
N ARG A 137 3.86 8.95 -4.09
CA ARG A 137 2.75 9.46 -4.91
C ARG A 137 2.48 8.57 -6.12
N GLU A 138 3.54 8.18 -6.85
CA GLU A 138 3.44 7.29 -8.01
C GLU A 138 2.87 5.91 -7.68
N LEU A 139 3.02 5.44 -6.43
CA LEU A 139 2.50 4.16 -5.97
C LEU A 139 0.96 4.07 -5.91
N GLN A 140 0.21 5.17 -6.09
CA GLN A 140 -1.25 5.11 -6.08
C GLN A 140 -1.81 4.28 -7.24
N ALA A 141 -1.31 4.50 -8.47
CA ALA A 141 -1.77 3.79 -9.65
C ALA A 141 -1.52 2.26 -9.57
N PRO A 142 -0.31 1.76 -9.23
CA PRO A 142 -0.10 0.33 -9.07
C PRO A 142 -0.84 -0.25 -7.85
N ALA A 143 -1.09 0.53 -6.79
CA ALA A 143 -1.96 0.09 -5.70
C ALA A 143 -3.37 -0.21 -6.20
N SER A 144 -3.95 0.68 -7.01
CA SER A 144 -5.28 0.49 -7.59
C SER A 144 -5.35 -0.79 -8.43
N LEU A 145 -4.36 -1.04 -9.29
CA LEU A 145 -4.28 -2.26 -10.10
C LEU A 145 -4.18 -3.54 -9.24
N LEU A 146 -3.33 -3.54 -8.22
CA LEU A 146 -3.19 -4.66 -7.29
C LEU A 146 -4.42 -4.88 -6.40
N GLY A 147 -5.21 -3.83 -6.22
CA GLY A 147 -6.35 -3.75 -5.31
C GLY A 147 -7.72 -4.07 -5.92
N ILE A 148 -7.84 -4.22 -7.24
CA ILE A 148 -9.12 -4.34 -7.98
C ILE A 148 -10.10 -5.34 -7.32
N GLY A 149 -9.62 -6.48 -6.85
CA GLY A 149 -10.47 -7.51 -6.24
C GLY A 149 -10.90 -7.26 -4.79
N GLY A 150 -10.52 -6.14 -4.16
CA GLY A 150 -10.88 -5.79 -2.77
C GLY A 150 -10.39 -6.78 -1.70
N TRP A 151 -9.56 -7.76 -2.07
CA TRP A 151 -9.14 -8.87 -1.19
C TRP A 151 -8.39 -8.40 0.06
N HIS A 152 -7.76 -7.23 -0.01
CA HIS A 152 -6.96 -6.65 1.07
C HIS A 152 -7.80 -6.28 2.29
N ARG A 153 -9.08 -5.97 2.11
CA ARG A 153 -10.03 -5.65 3.20
C ARG A 153 -10.53 -6.89 3.96
N ARG A 154 -10.23 -8.11 3.51
CA ARG A 154 -10.72 -9.34 4.14
C ARG A 154 -9.82 -9.78 5.30
N LYS A 155 -10.41 -10.05 6.47
CA LYS A 155 -9.71 -10.68 7.60
C LYS A 155 -9.52 -12.17 7.32
N ARG A 156 -8.27 -12.60 7.11
CA ARG A 156 -7.91 -14.00 6.77
C ARG A 156 -8.44 -15.03 7.78
N ARG A 157 -8.50 -14.68 9.08
CA ARG A 157 -8.99 -15.58 10.14
C ARG A 157 -10.47 -15.90 10.00
N VAL A 158 -11.30 -14.92 9.64
CA VAL A 158 -12.74 -15.14 9.40
C VAL A 158 -12.96 -16.07 8.20
N TYR A 159 -12.18 -15.87 7.13
CA TYR A 159 -12.25 -16.75 5.96
C TYR A 159 -11.80 -18.19 6.26
N LEU A 160 -10.73 -18.38 7.04
CA LEU A 160 -10.28 -19.71 7.44
C LEU A 160 -11.25 -20.38 8.41
N ALA A 161 -11.79 -19.66 9.39
CA ALA A 161 -12.81 -20.17 10.30
C ALA A 161 -14.08 -20.59 9.55
N TRP A 162 -14.54 -19.78 8.60
CA TRP A 162 -15.67 -20.12 7.74
C TRP A 162 -15.39 -21.39 6.91
N ARG A 163 -14.20 -21.52 6.32
CA ARG A 163 -13.83 -22.73 5.57
C ARG A 163 -13.82 -23.98 6.44
N LEU A 164 -13.25 -23.91 7.64
CA LEU A 164 -13.22 -25.05 8.57
C LEU A 164 -14.63 -25.47 9.00
N LEU A 165 -15.51 -24.49 9.26
CA LEU A 165 -16.91 -24.74 9.57
C LEU A 165 -17.64 -25.41 8.39
N THR A 166 -17.42 -24.93 7.16
CA THR A 166 -18.03 -25.57 5.98
C THR A 166 -17.51 -26.98 5.76
N THR A 167 -16.20 -27.24 5.95
CA THR A 167 -15.67 -28.61 5.84
C THR A 167 -16.25 -29.53 6.92
N LEU A 168 -16.39 -29.03 8.14
CA LEU A 168 -17.02 -29.77 9.23
C LEU A 168 -18.48 -30.12 8.91
N LEU A 169 -19.27 -29.15 8.43
CA LEU A 169 -20.66 -29.35 8.02
C LEU A 169 -20.78 -30.33 6.85
N CYS A 170 -19.91 -30.24 5.84
CA CYS A 170 -19.88 -31.20 4.73
C CYS A 170 -19.57 -32.61 5.22
N SER A 171 -18.59 -32.78 6.11
CA SER A 171 -18.28 -34.08 6.71
C SER A 171 -19.43 -34.62 7.56
N LEU A 172 -20.17 -33.75 8.27
CA LEU A 172 -21.37 -34.12 9.05
C LEU A 172 -22.54 -34.57 8.15
N MET A 173 -22.75 -33.91 7.01
CA MET A 173 -23.78 -34.32 6.04
C MET A 173 -23.47 -35.69 5.43
N VAL A 174 -22.22 -35.92 5.00
CA VAL A 174 -21.79 -37.22 4.43
C VAL A 174 -21.90 -38.35 5.45
N THR A 175 -21.64 -38.08 6.74
CA THR A 175 -21.79 -39.11 7.79
C THR A 175 -23.24 -39.39 8.18
N ALA A 176 -24.15 -38.41 8.06
CA ALA A 176 -25.58 -38.62 8.29
C ALA A 176 -26.26 -39.45 7.17
N GLU A 177 -25.81 -39.29 5.92
CA GLU A 177 -26.31 -40.06 4.77
C GLU A 177 -25.93 -41.55 4.84
N VAL A 178 -24.79 -41.87 5.45
CA VAL A 178 -24.30 -43.26 5.59
C VAL A 178 -24.99 -44.01 6.74
N LEU A 179 -25.61 -43.28 7.70
CA LEU A 179 -26.30 -43.87 8.85
C LEU A 179 -27.83 -44.04 8.65
N SER A 180 -28.36 -43.60 7.51
CA SER A 180 -29.80 -43.68 7.16
C SER A 180 -30.05 -44.82 6.19
#